data_AF-A0A820RRJ0-F1
#
_entry.id   AF-A0A820RRJ0-F1
#
_cell.length_a   1.000
_cell.length_b   1.000
_cell.length_c   1.000
_cell.angle_alpha   90.00
_cell.angle_beta   90.00
_cell.angle_gamma   90.00
#
_symmetry.space_group_name_H-M   'P 1'
#
loop_
_entity.id
_entity.type
_entity.pdbx_description
1 polymer ?
#
loop_
_entity_poly.entity_id
_entity_poly.type
_entity_poly.pdbx_seq_one_letter_code
_entity_poly.pdbx_strand_id
1 'polypeptide(L)'
;ALNIFSFLGELSQFFVSKSPYDSLSRTGHFSVGINGPSTVFLDATETDYGYEFHYKPIRPGKYLITVKNAGKHIPGSPFLCHVYDKINENRSTNCDKLVPTQLKSNNNSTL
;
A
#
# COMPACT_ATOMS: atom_id res chain seq x y z
N ALA A 1 -9.85 -6.63 -8.62
CA ALA A 1 -9.16 -5.63 -7.77
C ALA A 1 -7.71 -5.56 -8.23
N LEU A 2 -7.16 -4.36 -8.42
CA LEU A 2 -5.74 -4.19 -8.74
C LEU A 2 -4.93 -4.53 -7.49
N ASN A 3 -4.11 -5.58 -7.55
CA ASN A 3 -3.18 -5.91 -6.48
C ASN A 3 -1.87 -5.16 -6.74
N ILE A 4 -1.55 -4.23 -5.85
CA ILE A 4 -0.30 -3.46 -5.94
C ILE A 4 0.72 -4.15 -5.03
N PHE A 5 1.90 -4.45 -5.58
CA PHE A 5 3.01 -5.03 -4.83
C PHE A 5 4.18 -4.06 -4.82
N SER A 6 4.71 -3.79 -3.64
CA SER A 6 5.79 -2.83 -3.44
C SER A 6 6.79 -3.32 -2.41
N PHE A 7 7.97 -2.70 -2.41
CA PHE A 7 9.06 -3.03 -1.50
C PHE A 7 9.40 -1.87 -0.58
N LEU A 8 9.80 -2.21 0.65
CA LEU A 8 10.21 -1.23 1.65
C LEU A 8 11.40 -0.39 1.15
N GLY A 9 11.29 0.93 1.31
CA GLY A 9 12.35 1.87 0.97
C GLY A 9 12.58 2.07 -0.54
N GLU A 10 11.74 1.50 -1.40
CA GLU A 10 11.81 1.68 -2.86
C GLU A 10 10.73 2.64 -3.35
N LEU A 11 11.08 3.48 -4.34
CA LEU A 11 10.09 4.30 -5.02
C LEU A 11 9.22 3.39 -5.89
N SER A 12 7.95 3.28 -5.52
CA SER A 12 6.96 2.51 -6.27
C SER A 12 6.03 3.45 -7.02
N GLN A 13 5.60 3.02 -8.21
CA GLN A 13 4.65 3.76 -9.01
C GLN A 13 3.48 2.88 -9.48
N PHE A 14 2.29 3.45 -9.57
CA PHE A 14 1.15 2.80 -10.20
C PHE A 14 0.26 3.83 -10.92
N PHE A 15 -0.46 3.36 -11.93
CA PHE A 15 -1.32 4.20 -12.76
C PHE A 15 -2.78 3.82 -12.57
N VAL A 16 -3.64 4.83 -12.47
CA VAL A 16 -5.09 4.69 -12.43
C VAL A 16 -5.68 5.38 -13.65
N SER A 17 -6.37 4.63 -14.52
CA SER A 17 -6.98 5.20 -15.73
C SER A 17 -8.18 6.07 -15.41
N LYS A 18 -8.32 7.18 -16.14
CA LYS A 18 -9.58 7.94 -16.21
C LYS A 18 -10.56 7.15 -17.06
N SER A 19 -11.75 6.87 -16.54
CA SER A 19 -12.81 6.27 -17.36
C SER A 19 -13.34 7.35 -18.31
N PRO A 20 -13.32 7.13 -19.64
CA PRO A 20 -13.88 8.09 -20.59
C PRO A 20 -15.41 8.25 -20.44
N TYR A 21 -16.06 7.32 -19.74
CA TYR A 21 -17.50 7.33 -19.48
C TYR A 21 -17.87 7.97 -18.14
N ASP A 22 -16.91 8.30 -17.27
CA ASP A 22 -17.19 8.99 -16.01
C ASP A 22 -17.20 10.50 -16.27
N SER A 23 -18.39 11.07 -16.49
CA SER A 23 -18.54 12.52 -16.72
C SER A 23 -17.96 13.37 -15.57
N LEU A 24 -17.80 12.79 -14.37
CA LEU A 24 -17.16 13.41 -13.21
C LEU A 24 -15.62 13.46 -13.32
N SER A 25 -14.97 12.56 -14.08
CA SER A 25 -13.49 12.53 -14.19
C SER A 25 -12.93 13.64 -15.07
N ARG A 26 -13.80 14.39 -15.75
CA ARG A 26 -13.45 15.61 -16.49
C ARG A 26 -13.29 16.84 -15.61
N THR A 27 -13.87 16.83 -14.41
CA THR A 27 -13.71 17.90 -13.42
C THR A 27 -12.62 17.44 -12.46
N GLY A 28 -11.43 18.06 -12.52
CA GLY A 28 -10.20 17.66 -11.82
C GLY A 28 -10.22 17.73 -10.29
N HIS A 29 -11.28 17.23 -9.66
CA HIS A 29 -11.47 17.19 -8.22
C HIS A 29 -11.32 15.74 -7.73
N PHE A 30 -10.09 15.23 -7.76
CA PHE A 30 -9.77 13.93 -7.18
C PHE A 30 -9.13 14.10 -5.81
N SER A 31 -9.42 13.17 -4.90
CA SER A 31 -8.81 13.11 -3.58
C SER A 31 -8.23 11.74 -3.37
N VAL A 32 -6.98 11.68 -2.91
CA VAL A 32 -6.29 10.42 -2.66
C VAL A 32 -5.90 10.32 -1.19
N GLY A 33 -6.07 9.12 -0.64
CA GLY A 33 -5.73 8.81 0.74
C GLY A 33 -5.03 7.47 0.82
N ILE A 34 -4.05 7.37 1.72
CA ILE A 34 -3.39 6.13 2.09
C ILE A 34 -3.70 5.86 3.57
N ASN A 35 -4.21 4.68 3.85
CA ASN A 35 -4.32 4.17 5.21
C ASN A 35 -3.48 2.90 5.35
N GLY A 36 -2.73 2.77 6.43
CA GLY A 36 -1.82 1.63 6.61
C GLY A 36 -0.98 1.72 7.87
N PRO A 37 -0.02 0.80 8.04
CA PRO A 37 0.81 0.69 9.24
C PRO A 37 1.81 1.85 9.41
N SER A 38 1.93 2.73 8.41
CA SER A 38 2.70 3.97 8.46
C SER A 38 2.06 5.01 7.58
N THR A 39 2.21 6.29 7.93
CA THR A 39 2.00 7.38 6.99
C THR A 39 3.05 7.28 5.88
N VAL A 40 2.63 7.47 4.62
CA VAL A 40 3.50 7.48 3.45
C VAL A 40 3.19 8.72 2.64
N PHE A 41 4.23 9.39 2.14
CA PHE A 41 4.08 10.46 1.18
C PHE A 41 3.71 9.86 -0.18
N LEU A 42 2.57 10.29 -0.71
CA LEU A 42 2.07 9.93 -2.02
C LEU A 42 2.09 11.18 -2.88
N ASP A 43 2.84 11.13 -3.96
CA ASP A 43 2.80 12.14 -5.01
C ASP A 43 1.87 11.66 -6.12
N ALA A 44 1.08 12.57 -6.67
CA ALA A 44 0.03 12.26 -7.65
C ALA A 44 0.09 13.23 -8.81
N THR A 45 0.45 12.72 -9.98
CA THR A 45 0.54 13.48 -11.22
C THR A 45 -0.67 13.17 -12.08
N GLU A 46 -1.41 14.21 -12.47
CA GLU A 46 -2.51 14.08 -13.42
C GLU A 46 -1.99 14.07 -14.85
N THR A 47 -2.50 13.14 -15.66
CA THR A 47 -2.21 13.02 -17.09
C THR A 47 -3.52 12.98 -17.90
N ASP A 48 -3.44 13.07 -19.21
CA ASP A 48 -4.63 13.01 -20.09
C ASP A 48 -5.37 11.66 -19.98
N TYR A 49 -4.63 10.58 -19.72
CA TYR A 49 -5.16 9.22 -19.68
C TYR A 49 -5.56 8.76 -18.27
N GLY A 50 -5.13 9.46 -17.21
CA GLY A 50 -5.27 8.97 -15.85
C GLY A 50 -4.47 9.74 -14.81
N TYR A 51 -4.20 9.07 -13.71
CA TYR A 51 -3.43 9.58 -12.58
C TYR A 51 -2.26 8.64 -12.31
N GLU A 52 -1.06 9.18 -12.27
CA GLU A 52 0.16 8.47 -11.94
C GLU A 52 0.53 8.76 -10.49
N PHE A 53 0.75 7.70 -9.72
CA PHE A 53 1.01 7.78 -8.29
C PHE A 53 2.40 7.30 -7.97
N HIS A 54 3.15 8.06 -7.17
CA HIS A 54 4.47 7.73 -6.70
C HIS A 54 4.50 7.71 -5.18
N TYR A 55 5.01 6.64 -4.59
CA TYR A 55 5.12 6.53 -3.14
C TYR A 55 6.30 5.68 -2.70
N LYS A 56 6.76 5.91 -1.47
CA LYS A 56 7.89 5.21 -0.88
C LYS A 56 7.52 4.71 0.53
N PRO A 57 7.07 3.45 0.68
CA PRO A 57 6.67 2.94 1.97
C PRO A 57 7.89 2.72 2.88
N ILE A 58 7.73 3.04 4.17
CA ILE A 58 8.78 2.88 5.19
C ILE A 58 8.51 1.73 6.17
N ARG A 59 7.39 1.02 6.00
CA ARG A 59 7.02 -0.13 6.84
C ARG A 59 6.35 -1.21 5.97
N PRO A 60 6.66 -2.50 6.19
CA PRO A 60 5.98 -3.56 5.45
C PRO A 60 4.55 -3.73 6.00
N GLY A 61 3.66 -4.25 5.16
CA GLY A 61 2.28 -4.54 5.55
C GLY A 61 1.26 -4.19 4.47
N LYS A 62 -0.01 -4.21 4.87
CA LYS A 62 -1.15 -3.93 4.01
C LYS A 62 -1.51 -2.45 4.06
N TYR A 63 -1.54 -1.83 2.89
CA TYR A 63 -1.93 -0.45 2.69
C TYR A 63 -3.20 -0.39 1.86
N LEU A 64 -4.11 0.49 2.26
CA LEU A 64 -5.37 0.74 1.59
C LEU A 64 -5.32 2.10 0.92
N ILE A 65 -5.31 2.11 -0.41
CA ILE A 65 -5.27 3.33 -1.21
C ILE A 65 -6.70 3.67 -1.64
N THR A 66 -7.20 4.79 -1.14
CA THR A 66 -8.52 5.32 -1.50
C THR A 66 -8.37 6.40 -2.54
N VAL A 67 -9.06 6.26 -3.67
CA VAL A 67 -9.13 7.26 -4.72
C VAL A 67 -10.59 7.62 -4.90
N LYS A 68 -10.91 8.90 -4.71
CA LYS A 68 -12.27 9.42 -4.89
C LYS A 68 -12.25 10.52 -5.93
N ASN A 69 -13.29 10.56 -6.74
CA ASN A 69 -13.58 11.58 -7.73
C ASN A 69 -14.84 12.33 -7.30
N ALA A 70 -14.72 13.64 -7.06
CA ALA A 70 -15.77 14.49 -6.49
C ALA A 70 -16.48 13.86 -5.25
N GLY A 71 -15.69 13.24 -4.36
CA GLY A 71 -16.18 12.58 -3.15
C GLY A 71 -16.68 11.14 -3.32
N LYS A 72 -16.78 10.62 -4.55
CA LYS A 72 -17.23 9.23 -4.84
C LYS A 72 -16.06 8.32 -5.16
N HIS A 73 -16.07 7.07 -4.67
CA HIS A 73 -15.05 6.08 -5.03
C HIS A 73 -15.06 5.76 -6.52
N ILE A 74 -13.88 5.73 -7.14
CA ILE A 74 -13.72 5.23 -8.50
C ILE A 74 -13.85 3.70 -8.53
N PRO A 75 -14.16 3.10 -9.69
CA PRO A 75 -14.16 1.64 -9.84
C PRO A 75 -12.82 1.03 -9.41
N GLY A 76 -12.87 0.02 -8.53
CA GLY A 76 -11.69 -0.66 -8.00
C GLY A 76 -11.09 -0.03 -6.73
N SER A 77 -11.52 1.18 -6.34
CA SER A 77 -11.17 1.75 -5.03
C SER A 77 -12.05 1.13 -3.92
N PRO A 78 -11.49 0.84 -2.73
CA PRO A 78 -10.09 1.00 -2.36
C PRO A 78 -9.17 -0.09 -2.93
N PHE A 79 -7.95 0.30 -3.29
CA PHE A 79 -6.92 -0.60 -3.78
C PHE A 79 -6.11 -1.16 -2.61
N LEU A 80 -5.92 -2.47 -2.60
CA LEU A 80 -5.09 -3.14 -1.60
C LEU A 80 -3.66 -3.25 -2.11
N CYS A 81 -2.76 -2.56 -1.44
CA CYS A 81 -1.33 -2.63 -1.66
C CYS A 81 -0.66 -3.50 -0.59
N HIS A 82 0.16 -4.45 -1.01
CA HIS A 82 1.01 -5.23 -0.14
C HIS A 82 2.46 -4.74 -0.28
N VAL A 83 3.00 -4.21 0.82
CA VAL A 83 4.39 -3.83 0.92
C VAL A 83 5.16 -4.95 1.60
N TYR A 84 6.15 -5.49 0.90
CA TYR A 84 7.05 -6.50 1.41
C TYR A 84 8.39 -5.87 1.81
N ASP A 85 9.03 -6.45 2.81
CA ASP A 85 10.43 -6.16 3.03
C ASP A 85 11.27 -6.88 1.95
N LYS A 86 12.31 -6.22 1.43
CA LYS A 86 13.28 -6.95 0.62
C LYS A 86 14.04 -7.81 1.60
N ILE A 87 13.77 -9.12 1.60
CA ILE A 87 14.52 -10.05 2.43
C ILE A 87 15.96 -10.03 1.90
N ASN A 88 16.78 -9.16 2.46
CA ASN A 88 18.21 -9.21 2.27
C ASN A 88 18.66 -10.39 3.12
N GLU A 89 18.96 -11.53 2.50
CA GLU A 89 19.42 -12.76 3.17
C GLU A 89 20.64 -12.55 4.10
N ASN A 90 21.26 -11.36 4.13
CA ASN A 90 22.49 -11.09 4.88
C ASN A 90 22.47 -9.98 5.93
N ARG A 91 21.32 -9.44 6.37
CA ARG A 91 21.30 -8.58 7.57
C ARG A 91 20.07 -8.82 8.43
N SER A 92 20.18 -9.81 9.32
CA SER A 92 19.45 -9.84 10.59
C SER A 92 19.63 -8.48 11.29
N THR A 93 18.73 -7.53 11.07
CA THR A 93 18.60 -6.41 11.99
C THR A 93 17.85 -6.96 13.19
N ASN A 94 18.67 -7.36 14.14
CA ASN A 94 18.34 -7.59 15.53
C ASN A 94 17.69 -6.31 16.12
N CYS A 95 16.42 -6.06 15.81
CA CYS A 95 15.62 -4.99 16.44
C CYS A 95 14.31 -5.49 17.08
N ASP A 96 13.98 -6.78 17.01
CA ASP A 96 12.82 -7.37 17.69
C ASP A 96 13.14 -8.00 19.08
N LYS A 97 14.27 -7.66 19.71
CA LYS A 97 14.56 -8.06 21.11
C LYS A 97 13.92 -7.12 22.14
N LEU A 98 12.64 -6.81 21.98
CA LEU A 98 11.78 -6.41 23.10
C LEU A 98 10.74 -7.52 23.34
N VAL A 99 11.18 -8.58 23.99
CA VAL A 99 10.32 -9.53 24.72
C VAL A 99 9.77 -8.81 25.96
N PRO A 100 8.48 -9.00 26.33
CA PRO A 100 8.10 -10.20 27.09
C PRO A 100 6.67 -10.67 26.68
N THR A 101 6.12 -11.87 26.89
CA THR A 101 6.24 -12.91 27.91
C THR A 101 5.47 -14.13 27.37
N GLN A 102 6.02 -15.33 27.51
CA GLN A 102 5.37 -16.65 27.60
C GLN A 102 3.94 -16.86 27.05
N LEU A 103 3.81 -17.74 26.05
CA LEU A 103 2.80 -18.80 26.03
C LEU A 103 3.44 -20.05 25.41
N LYS A 104 3.92 -20.95 26.29
CA LYS A 104 4.33 -22.30 25.92
C LYS A 104 3.09 -23.06 25.42
N SER A 105 3.12 -23.61 24.22
CA SER A 105 2.40 -24.86 23.96
C SER A 105 3.41 -25.98 23.99
N ASN A 106 3.33 -26.77 25.06
CA ASN A 106 3.82 -28.13 25.04
C ASN A 106 3.05 -28.91 23.96
N ASN A 107 3.65 -29.98 23.44
CA ASN A 107 2.99 -31.25 23.17
C ASN A 107 4.09 -32.29 22.95
N ASN A 108 4.33 -33.05 24.02
CA ASN A 108 5.21 -34.21 24.06
C ASN A 108 4.53 -35.34 23.27
N SER A 109 5.29 -36.18 22.56
CA SER A 109 5.28 -37.63 22.83
C SER A 109 6.39 -38.36 22.07
N THR A 110 7.49 -38.62 22.80
CA THR A 110 8.07 -39.94 23.10
C THR A 110 7.07 -41.10 22.83
N LEU A 111 7.36 -42.25 22.22
CA LEU A 111 8.55 -43.12 22.09
C LEU A 111 8.57 -43.75 20.69
#